data_AF-A0A6V7W894-F1
#
_entry.id   AF-A0A6V7W894-F1
#
_cell.length_a   1.000
_cell.length_b   1.000
_cell.length_c   1.000
_cell.angle_alpha   90.00
_cell.angle_beta   90.00
_cell.angle_gamma   90.00
#
_symmetry.space_group_name_H-M   'P 1'
#
loop_
_entity.id
_entity.type
_entity.pdbx_description
1 polymer ?
#
loop_
_entity_poly.entity_id
_entity_poly.type
_entity_poly.pdbx_seq_one_letter_code
_entity_poly.pdbx_strand_id
1 'polypeptide(L)'
;MELVIPIISCSYPEQSVGFNINNSTKQIIMETMTLGLKMLRQVHNASKSNLKSEWEKWLKGVDFHKQVPYQKFLNLKYFKYNHFILIECIGIDKQIGEDFCIKVENRLRIQLITTIEEDPKLVEYSHIGHYWDKEKCRPKQNLLGKKLKNTDNVFCKYWSVGLKLPHGKKDFDKAEINLLEERFKKFGERIMEGIKKKNKIEEDCVGLNLIHEKGREENDRE
;
A
#
# COMPACT_ATOMS: atom_id res chain seq x y z
N MET A 1 -12.96 -18.84 6.82
CA MET A 1 -12.48 -17.44 6.92
C MET A 1 -13.61 -16.66 7.56
N GLU A 2 -13.41 -16.15 8.77
CA GLU A 2 -14.45 -15.43 9.50
C GLU A 2 -14.61 -14.02 8.91
N LEU A 3 -15.85 -13.55 8.73
CA LEU A 3 -16.11 -12.23 8.15
C LEU A 3 -15.80 -11.14 9.18
N VAL A 4 -14.88 -10.23 8.84
CA VAL A 4 -14.40 -9.18 9.74
C VAL A 4 -15.40 -8.03 9.90
N ILE A 5 -16.06 -7.63 8.81
CA ILE A 5 -17.19 -6.68 8.77
C ILE A 5 -18.23 -7.22 7.77
N PRO A 6 -19.28 -7.92 8.21
CA PRO A 6 -20.31 -8.43 7.31
C PRO A 6 -21.22 -7.29 6.84
N ILE A 7 -21.31 -7.10 5.52
CA ILE A 7 -22.29 -6.23 4.86
C ILE A 7 -23.04 -7.12 3.88
N ILE A 8 -24.30 -7.43 4.17
CA ILE A 8 -25.05 -8.45 3.43
C ILE A 8 -25.91 -7.79 2.35
N SER A 9 -25.86 -8.34 1.13
CA SER A 9 -26.72 -7.91 0.03
C SER A 9 -28.19 -8.22 0.33
N CYS A 10 -29.09 -7.31 -0.03
CA CYS A 10 -30.53 -7.50 0.18
C CYS A 10 -31.19 -8.50 -0.79
N SER A 11 -30.51 -8.83 -1.90
CA SER A 11 -31.02 -9.75 -2.92
C SER A 11 -30.58 -11.18 -2.68
N TYR A 12 -31.46 -12.13 -2.99
CA TYR A 12 -31.18 -13.55 -2.94
C TYR A 12 -30.36 -14.03 -4.17
N PRO A 13 -29.34 -14.90 -4.02
CA PRO A 13 -28.81 -15.38 -2.74
C PRO A 13 -28.02 -14.28 -2.03
N GLU A 14 -28.22 -14.17 -0.71
CA GLU A 14 -27.51 -13.20 0.12
C GLU A 14 -26.00 -13.46 0.11
N GLN A 15 -25.23 -12.40 -0.07
CA GLN A 15 -23.77 -12.46 -0.10
C GLN A 15 -23.19 -11.31 0.70
N SER A 16 -22.07 -11.55 1.37
CA SER A 16 -21.31 -10.48 2.01
C SER A 16 -20.60 -9.68 0.91
N VAL A 17 -20.94 -8.40 0.74
CA VAL A 17 -20.20 -7.48 -0.14
C VAL A 17 -18.91 -6.97 0.51
N GLY A 18 -18.81 -7.10 1.84
CA GLY A 18 -17.63 -6.79 2.64
C GLY A 18 -16.60 -7.92 2.74
N PHE A 19 -16.72 -8.99 1.95
CA PHE A 19 -15.87 -10.19 2.07
C PHE A 19 -14.36 -9.95 1.91
N ASN A 20 -13.98 -8.85 1.24
CA ASN A 20 -12.58 -8.46 1.05
C ASN A 20 -12.03 -7.53 2.17
N ILE A 21 -12.79 -7.31 3.25
CA ILE A 21 -12.34 -6.55 4.42
C ILE A 21 -11.55 -7.49 5.32
N ASN A 22 -10.33 -7.06 5.68
CA ASN A 22 -9.43 -7.72 6.62
C ASN A 22 -9.23 -6.87 7.88
N ASN A 23 -8.40 -7.32 8.82
CA ASN A 23 -8.25 -6.62 10.10
C ASN A 23 -7.67 -5.21 9.94
N SER A 24 -6.70 -5.03 9.04
CA SER A 24 -6.09 -3.73 8.76
C SER A 24 -7.10 -2.76 8.16
N THR A 25 -7.82 -3.20 7.13
CA THR A 25 -8.83 -2.36 6.47
C THR A 25 -10.01 -2.08 7.40
N LYS A 26 -10.39 -3.02 8.28
CA LYS A 26 -11.35 -2.74 9.37
C LYS A 26 -10.85 -1.63 10.28
N GLN A 27 -9.61 -1.69 10.77
CA GLN A 27 -9.07 -0.65 11.64
C GLN A 27 -9.06 0.71 10.94
N ILE A 28 -8.62 0.77 9.68
CA ILE A 28 -8.64 1.98 8.86
C ILE A 28 -10.06 2.54 8.71
N ILE A 29 -11.04 1.68 8.40
CA ILE A 29 -12.46 2.07 8.26
C ILE A 29 -12.97 2.65 9.58
N MET A 30 -12.73 1.98 10.71
CA MET A 30 -13.20 2.40 12.02
C MET A 30 -12.57 3.72 12.48
N GLU A 31 -11.25 3.90 12.27
CA GLU A 31 -10.57 5.17 12.52
C GLU A 31 -11.14 6.29 11.65
N THR A 32 -11.36 6.02 10.36
CA THR A 32 -11.89 7.00 9.41
C THR A 32 -13.33 7.40 9.76
N MET A 33 -14.18 6.43 10.14
CA MET A 33 -15.55 6.70 10.61
C MET A 33 -15.54 7.53 11.90
N THR A 34 -14.67 7.21 12.84
CA THR A 34 -14.53 7.95 14.11
C THR A 34 -14.11 9.40 13.85
N LEU A 35 -13.16 9.61 12.94
CA LEU A 35 -12.71 10.93 12.54
C LEU A 35 -13.80 11.72 11.79
N GLY A 36 -14.47 11.07 10.84
CA GLY A 36 -15.61 11.64 10.12
C GLY A 36 -16.71 12.09 11.07
N LEU A 37 -17.04 11.29 12.10
CA LEU A 37 -18.01 11.67 13.12
C LEU A 37 -17.57 12.89 13.94
N LYS A 38 -16.29 12.97 14.31
CA LYS A 38 -15.73 14.16 15.00
C LYS A 38 -15.87 15.42 14.15
N MET A 39 -15.56 15.32 12.87
CA MET A 39 -15.69 16.42 11.92
C MET A 39 -17.17 16.82 11.71
N LEU A 40 -18.09 15.85 11.61
CA LEU A 40 -19.53 16.14 11.54
C LEU A 40 -20.05 16.86 12.80
N ARG A 41 -19.53 16.52 13.98
CA ARG A 41 -19.86 17.26 15.21
C ARG A 41 -19.34 18.70 15.16
N GLN A 42 -18.17 18.94 14.56
CA GLN A 42 -17.65 20.30 14.34
C GLN A 42 -18.55 21.09 13.39
N VAL A 43 -19.00 20.46 12.29
CA VAL A 43 -19.96 21.04 11.36
C VAL A 43 -21.29 21.37 12.05
N HIS A 44 -21.83 20.43 12.83
CA HIS A 44 -23.08 20.62 13.58
C HIS A 44 -23.00 21.80 14.56
N ASN A 45 -21.85 21.95 15.21
CA ASN A 45 -21.64 23.00 16.21
C ASN A 45 -21.07 24.30 15.62
N ALA A 46 -20.88 24.38 14.30
CA ALA A 46 -20.30 25.55 13.65
C ALA A 46 -21.31 26.72 13.62
N SER A 47 -20.81 27.94 13.87
CA SER A 47 -21.58 29.16 13.61
C SER A 47 -21.86 29.32 12.11
N LYS A 48 -22.88 30.09 11.74
CA LYS A 48 -23.21 30.39 10.33
C LYS A 48 -22.02 30.90 9.52
N SER A 49 -21.11 31.66 10.14
CA SER A 49 -19.91 32.19 9.49
C SER A 49 -18.88 31.11 9.13
N ASN A 50 -18.83 30.02 9.90
CA ASN A 50 -17.79 28.99 9.79
C ASN A 50 -18.30 27.69 9.14
N LEU A 51 -19.63 27.54 9.02
CA LEU A 51 -20.29 26.34 8.52
C LEU A 51 -19.75 25.88 7.15
N LYS A 52 -19.55 26.82 6.20
CA LYS A 52 -19.00 26.51 4.88
C LYS A 52 -17.60 25.91 4.97
N SER A 53 -16.73 26.48 5.81
CA SER A 53 -15.35 26.00 5.97
C SER A 53 -15.30 24.61 6.62
N GLU A 54 -16.14 24.35 7.62
CA GLU A 54 -16.20 23.04 8.27
C GLU A 54 -16.74 21.95 7.33
N TRP A 55 -17.75 22.27 6.51
CA TRP A 55 -18.21 21.37 5.44
C TRP A 55 -17.11 21.09 4.41
N GLU A 56 -16.38 22.12 3.98
CA GLU A 56 -15.26 21.95 3.06
C GLU A 56 -14.17 21.06 3.65
N LYS A 57 -13.86 21.19 4.94
CA LYS A 57 -12.92 20.30 5.63
C LYS A 57 -13.42 18.86 5.64
N TRP A 58 -14.69 18.64 5.98
CA TRP A 58 -15.29 17.30 5.99
C TRP A 58 -15.29 16.64 4.60
N LEU A 59 -15.69 17.39 3.56
CA LEU A 59 -15.72 16.92 2.18
C LEU A 59 -14.33 16.65 1.60
N LYS A 60 -13.34 17.48 1.94
CA LYS A 60 -11.93 17.23 1.59
C LYS A 60 -11.39 15.99 2.31
N GLY A 61 -11.96 15.64 3.46
CA GLY A 61 -11.56 14.50 4.26
C GLY A 61 -10.13 14.66 4.79
N VAL A 62 -9.50 13.53 5.08
CA VAL A 62 -8.08 13.47 5.44
C VAL A 62 -7.33 12.88 4.28
N ASP A 63 -6.59 13.72 3.56
CA ASP A 63 -5.77 13.32 2.42
C ASP A 63 -4.73 12.28 2.86
N PHE A 64 -4.90 11.05 2.39
CA PHE A 64 -3.92 9.98 2.56
C PHE A 64 -2.57 10.34 1.90
N HIS A 65 -2.65 11.10 0.80
CA HIS A 65 -1.53 11.82 0.20
C HIS A 65 -2.07 13.11 -0.43
N LYS A 66 -1.67 14.29 0.05
CA LYS A 66 -1.67 15.43 -0.87
C LYS A 66 -0.68 15.10 -1.97
N GLN A 67 -1.19 14.70 -3.13
CA GLN A 67 -0.51 14.24 -4.34
C GLN A 67 0.94 14.67 -4.44
N VAL A 68 1.83 13.70 -4.44
CA VAL A 68 3.25 13.98 -4.55
C VAL A 68 3.89 13.17 -5.67
N PRO A 69 4.41 13.81 -6.73
CA PRO A 69 5.30 13.16 -7.67
C PRO A 69 6.50 12.61 -6.90
N TYR A 70 6.92 11.40 -7.28
CA TYR A 70 8.02 10.62 -6.72
C TYR A 70 9.25 11.40 -6.20
N GLN A 71 9.62 12.54 -6.80
CA GLN A 71 10.76 13.36 -6.35
C GLN A 71 10.60 13.95 -4.94
N LYS A 72 9.38 14.12 -4.45
CA LYS A 72 9.15 14.52 -3.05
C LYS A 72 8.89 13.31 -2.13
N PHE A 73 8.74 12.07 -2.64
CA PHE A 73 8.59 10.86 -1.78
C PHE A 73 9.74 10.75 -0.76
N LEU A 74 10.95 11.20 -1.15
CA LEU A 74 12.15 11.21 -0.31
C LEU A 74 12.28 12.41 0.66
N ASN A 75 11.38 13.39 0.64
CA ASN A 75 11.47 14.64 1.42
C ASN A 75 10.16 15.00 2.19
N LEU A 76 9.32 14.03 2.58
CA LEU A 76 7.95 14.32 3.04
C LEU A 76 7.70 14.21 4.56
N LYS A 77 7.34 15.37 5.11
CA LYS A 77 6.90 15.67 6.48
C LYS A 77 5.45 15.24 6.82
N TYR A 78 4.70 14.67 5.89
CA TYR A 78 3.22 14.59 5.98
C TYR A 78 2.62 13.19 5.89
N PHE A 79 3.31 12.16 6.37
CA PHE A 79 2.75 10.81 6.36
C PHE A 79 2.19 10.40 7.73
N LYS A 80 1.03 9.73 7.70
CA LYS A 80 0.46 9.00 8.85
C LYS A 80 1.37 7.85 9.34
N TYR A 81 2.32 7.43 8.52
CA TYR A 81 3.20 6.26 8.75
C TYR A 81 4.66 6.65 8.66
N ASN A 82 5.48 6.08 9.55
CA ASN A 82 6.94 6.26 9.57
C ASN A 82 7.66 5.19 8.73
N HIS A 83 6.99 4.10 8.40
CA HIS A 83 7.55 2.99 7.64
C HIS A 83 6.64 2.62 6.48
N PHE A 84 7.28 2.25 5.38
CA PHE A 84 6.62 1.88 4.14
C PHE A 84 7.22 0.62 3.56
N ILE A 85 6.39 -0.11 2.82
CA ILE A 85 6.84 -1.06 1.83
C ILE A 85 6.56 -0.41 0.48
N LEU A 86 7.60 -0.24 -0.31
CA LEU A 86 7.45 0.06 -1.71
C LEU A 86 7.42 -1.25 -2.49
N ILE A 87 6.39 -1.41 -3.29
CA ILE A 87 6.24 -2.53 -4.21
C ILE A 87 6.48 -1.98 -5.60
N GLU A 88 7.48 -2.48 -6.28
CA GLU A 88 7.85 -2.10 -7.64
C GLU A 88 7.58 -3.30 -8.55
N CYS A 89 6.64 -3.12 -9.47
CA CYS A 89 6.33 -4.06 -10.53
C CYS A 89 6.93 -3.55 -11.83
N ILE A 90 7.65 -4.43 -12.51
CA ILE A 90 8.46 -4.12 -13.68
C ILE A 90 8.02 -5.02 -14.85
N GLY A 91 7.92 -4.46 -16.04
CA GLY A 91 7.74 -5.19 -17.29
C GLY A 91 8.67 -4.68 -18.38
N ILE A 92 9.04 -5.57 -19.31
CA ILE A 92 9.94 -5.24 -20.43
C ILE A 92 9.38 -4.20 -21.40
N ASP A 93 8.05 -4.08 -21.44
CA ASP A 93 7.31 -3.03 -22.12
C ASP A 93 6.03 -2.71 -21.34
N LYS A 94 5.29 -1.69 -21.79
CA LYS A 94 4.06 -1.23 -21.16
C LYS A 94 2.96 -2.29 -21.14
N GLN A 95 2.74 -3.00 -22.23
CA GLN A 95 1.64 -3.96 -22.34
C GLN A 95 1.85 -5.16 -21.41
N ILE A 96 3.04 -5.76 -21.48
CA ILE A 96 3.43 -6.88 -20.62
C ILE A 96 3.48 -6.42 -19.15
N GLY A 97 4.01 -5.23 -18.91
CA GLY A 97 4.08 -4.61 -17.59
C GLY A 97 2.71 -4.40 -16.96
N GLU A 98 1.78 -3.76 -17.65
CA GLU A 98 0.42 -3.53 -17.16
C GLU A 98 -0.30 -4.84 -16.83
N ASP A 99 -0.29 -5.81 -17.75
CA ASP A 99 -0.92 -7.12 -17.55
C ASP A 99 -0.36 -7.85 -16.33
N PHE A 100 0.96 -7.80 -16.16
CA PHE A 100 1.64 -8.39 -15.01
C PHE A 100 1.31 -7.64 -13.72
N CYS A 101 1.34 -6.30 -13.74
CA CYS A 101 1.07 -5.46 -12.58
C CYS A 101 -0.38 -5.58 -12.09
N ILE A 102 -1.36 -5.74 -12.98
CA ILE A 102 -2.75 -6.03 -12.60
C ILE A 102 -2.83 -7.37 -11.83
N LYS A 103 -2.08 -8.39 -12.27
CA LYS A 103 -2.03 -9.70 -11.59
C LYS A 103 -1.36 -9.61 -10.22
N VAL A 104 -0.31 -8.79 -10.10
CA VAL A 104 0.32 -8.47 -8.81
C VAL A 104 -0.70 -7.78 -7.90
N GLU A 105 -1.34 -6.71 -8.37
CA GLU A 105 -2.32 -5.90 -7.63
C GLU A 105 -3.45 -6.75 -7.04
N ASN A 106 -4.02 -7.65 -7.83
CA ASN A 106 -5.06 -8.60 -7.39
C ASN A 106 -4.60 -9.53 -6.27
N ARG A 107 -3.29 -9.79 -6.15
CA ARG A 107 -2.70 -10.62 -5.08
C ARG A 107 -2.22 -9.79 -3.90
N LEU A 108 -1.78 -8.55 -4.11
CA LEU A 108 -1.31 -7.65 -3.06
C LEU A 108 -2.33 -7.56 -1.93
N ARG A 109 -3.59 -7.29 -2.27
CA ARG A 109 -4.64 -7.05 -1.29
C ARG A 109 -4.80 -8.19 -0.28
N ILE A 110 -4.84 -9.44 -0.74
CA ILE A 110 -5.08 -10.57 0.16
C ILE A 110 -3.76 -11.04 0.76
N GLN A 111 -2.76 -11.34 -0.09
CA GLN A 111 -1.57 -12.03 0.37
C GLN A 111 -0.61 -11.14 1.15
N LEU A 112 -0.49 -9.86 0.79
CA LEU A 112 0.42 -8.94 1.50
C LEU A 112 -0.15 -8.63 2.87
N ILE A 113 -1.44 -8.30 2.90
CA ILE A 113 -2.10 -7.92 4.15
C ILE A 113 -2.13 -9.12 5.10
N THR A 114 -2.46 -10.33 4.63
CA THR A 114 -2.38 -11.53 5.48
C THR A 114 -0.95 -11.77 5.98
N THR A 115 0.06 -11.70 5.12
CA THR A 115 1.47 -11.95 5.53
C THR A 115 1.97 -10.94 6.57
N ILE A 116 1.52 -9.68 6.48
CA ILE A 116 1.87 -8.63 7.45
C ILE A 116 1.08 -8.80 8.75
N GLU A 117 -0.22 -9.12 8.65
CA GLU A 117 -1.12 -9.29 9.80
C GLU A 117 -0.87 -10.57 10.62
N GLU A 118 -0.10 -11.52 10.11
CA GLU A 118 0.27 -12.75 10.83
C GLU A 118 1.00 -12.48 12.15
N ASP A 119 1.60 -11.29 12.33
CA ASP A 119 2.28 -10.91 13.57
C ASP A 119 1.91 -9.49 14.05
N PRO A 120 0.81 -9.36 14.81
CA PRO A 120 0.33 -8.08 15.30
C PRO A 120 1.29 -7.41 16.31
N LYS A 121 2.29 -8.14 16.84
CA LYS A 121 3.33 -7.55 17.70
C LYS A 121 4.37 -6.79 16.89
N LEU A 122 4.50 -7.11 15.60
CA LEU A 122 5.43 -6.45 14.68
C LEU A 122 4.75 -5.28 13.97
N VAL A 123 3.59 -5.52 13.38
CA VAL A 123 2.80 -4.52 12.65
C VAL A 123 1.35 -4.57 13.12
N GLU A 124 0.84 -3.46 13.65
CA GLU A 124 -0.54 -3.36 14.12
C GLU A 124 -1.54 -3.45 12.97
N TYR A 125 -1.27 -2.71 11.90
CA TYR A 125 -1.97 -2.82 10.63
C TYR A 125 -1.16 -2.24 9.46
N SER A 126 -1.56 -2.61 8.24
CA SER A 126 -0.98 -2.09 7.00
C SER A 126 -2.01 -1.36 6.15
N HIS A 127 -1.59 -0.33 5.42
CA HIS A 127 -2.46 0.45 4.56
C HIS A 127 -1.88 0.54 3.16
N ILE A 128 -2.47 -0.21 2.22
CA ILE A 128 -2.13 -0.10 0.80
C ILE A 128 -2.57 1.27 0.30
N GLY A 129 -1.60 2.00 -0.20
CA GLY A 129 -1.70 3.38 -0.58
C GLY A 129 -1.84 3.64 -2.07
N HIS A 130 -1.50 4.86 -2.47
CA HIS A 130 -1.52 5.25 -3.87
C HIS A 130 -0.52 4.44 -4.69
N TYR A 131 -0.89 4.25 -5.95
CA TYR A 131 -0.04 3.69 -6.97
C TYR A 131 0.29 4.75 -8.01
N TRP A 132 1.45 4.63 -8.63
CA TRP A 132 1.83 5.51 -9.73
C TRP A 132 2.68 4.75 -10.74
N ASP A 133 2.53 5.16 -12.00
CA ASP A 133 3.29 4.59 -13.11
C ASP A 133 4.44 5.52 -13.47
N LYS A 134 5.53 4.95 -13.97
CA LYS A 134 6.68 5.69 -14.47
C LYS A 134 7.21 5.09 -15.75
N GLU A 135 7.61 5.97 -16.66
CA GLU A 135 8.35 5.62 -17.87
C GLU A 135 9.80 5.20 -17.58
N LYS A 136 10.35 5.58 -16.41
CA LYS A 136 11.70 5.18 -15.99
C LYS A 136 11.68 4.52 -14.60
N CYS A 137 12.04 3.25 -14.58
CA CYS A 137 12.25 2.44 -13.39
C CYS A 137 13.44 2.93 -12.55
N ARG A 138 13.52 2.51 -11.28
CA ARG A 138 14.74 2.73 -10.47
C ARG A 138 15.92 2.01 -11.13
N PRO A 139 17.12 2.62 -11.18
CA PRO A 139 18.30 1.95 -11.69
C PRO A 139 18.69 0.84 -10.71
N LYS A 140 18.36 -0.43 -11.03
CA LYS A 140 18.87 -1.59 -10.30
C LYS A 140 19.29 -2.70 -11.27
N GLN A 141 20.61 -2.88 -11.37
CA GLN A 141 21.30 -3.78 -12.27
C GLN A 141 21.21 -5.27 -11.89
N ASN A 142 20.63 -5.64 -10.74
CA ASN A 142 20.83 -6.97 -10.14
C ASN A 142 19.60 -7.88 -10.04
N LEU A 143 18.38 -7.37 -10.24
CA LEU A 143 17.12 -8.13 -10.06
C LEU A 143 16.34 -8.35 -11.35
N LEU A 144 16.80 -7.74 -12.43
CA LEU A 144 16.20 -7.83 -13.75
C LEU A 144 16.79 -9.03 -14.49
N GLY A 145 15.93 -9.86 -15.09
CA GLY A 145 16.34 -10.92 -16.01
C GLY A 145 17.19 -10.35 -17.15
N LYS A 146 17.96 -11.20 -17.83
CA LYS A 146 18.95 -10.75 -18.84
C LYS A 146 18.30 -9.89 -19.94
N LYS A 147 17.03 -10.15 -20.30
CA LYS A 147 16.29 -9.38 -21.32
C LYS A 147 15.89 -7.97 -20.85
N LEU A 148 15.44 -7.84 -19.60
CA LEU A 148 15.08 -6.56 -18.97
C LEU A 148 16.26 -5.58 -18.82
N LYS A 149 17.50 -6.08 -18.74
CA LYS A 149 18.70 -5.21 -18.64
C LYS A 149 19.05 -4.51 -19.96
N ASN A 150 18.58 -5.03 -21.09
CA ASN A 150 18.98 -4.58 -22.43
C ASN A 150 17.89 -3.75 -23.12
N THR A 151 16.84 -3.34 -22.41
CA THR A 151 15.71 -2.60 -22.97
C THR A 151 15.64 -1.20 -22.37
N ASP A 152 15.58 -0.18 -23.22
CA ASP A 152 15.44 1.22 -22.80
C ASP A 152 13.99 1.60 -22.43
N ASN A 153 13.02 0.76 -22.81
CA ASN A 153 11.57 1.01 -22.67
C ASN A 153 10.92 0.14 -21.58
N VAL A 154 11.54 0.07 -20.40
CA VAL A 154 10.99 -0.70 -19.28
C VAL A 154 9.81 0.04 -18.64
N PHE A 155 8.71 -0.67 -18.42
CA PHE A 155 7.56 -0.16 -17.68
C PHE A 155 7.70 -0.43 -16.19
N CYS A 156 7.37 0.57 -15.35
CA CYS A 156 7.29 0.40 -13.92
C CYS A 156 6.01 0.96 -13.32
N LYS A 157 5.37 0.15 -12.48
CA LYS A 157 4.27 0.55 -11.60
C LYS A 157 4.70 0.36 -10.14
N TYR A 158 4.39 1.34 -9.32
CA TYR A 158 4.73 1.34 -7.91
C TYR A 158 3.46 1.36 -7.06
N TRP A 159 3.50 0.67 -5.92
CA TRP A 159 2.55 0.86 -4.82
C TRP A 159 3.32 1.18 -3.55
N SER A 160 2.73 2.02 -2.71
CA SER A 160 3.19 2.24 -1.35
C SER A 160 2.28 1.51 -0.36
N VAL A 161 2.84 0.93 0.68
CA VAL A 161 2.08 0.30 1.77
C VAL A 161 2.60 0.85 3.07
N GLY A 162 1.80 1.68 3.74
CA GLY A 162 2.14 2.24 5.04
C GLY A 162 2.03 1.18 6.14
N LEU A 163 3.01 1.14 7.04
CA LEU A 163 3.04 0.22 8.17
C LEU A 163 2.80 0.99 9.48
N LYS A 164 1.75 0.61 10.21
CA LYS A 164 1.52 1.11 11.56
C LYS A 164 2.20 0.19 12.57
N LEU A 165 3.09 0.77 13.36
CA LEU A 165 3.71 0.10 14.49
C LEU A 165 2.76 0.07 15.70
N PRO A 166 2.85 -0.97 16.54
CA PRO A 166 2.11 -1.04 17.80
C PRO A 166 2.32 0.20 18.69
N HIS A 167 1.34 0.46 19.56
CA HIS A 167 1.36 1.62 20.45
C HIS A 167 2.66 1.72 21.27
N GLY A 168 3.24 2.93 21.34
CA GLY A 168 4.49 3.20 22.04
C GLY A 168 5.76 2.91 21.23
N LYS A 169 5.66 2.22 20.09
CA LYS A 169 6.80 1.90 19.23
C LYS A 169 6.94 2.92 18.10
N LYS A 170 8.14 3.49 17.97
CA LYS A 170 8.44 4.52 16.96
C LYS A 170 9.16 3.99 15.72
N ASP A 171 9.91 2.90 15.89
CA ASP A 171 10.79 2.36 14.86
C ASP A 171 10.88 0.83 14.98
N PHE A 172 11.33 0.16 13.91
CA PHE A 172 11.71 -1.25 13.94
C PHE A 172 13.16 -1.41 14.39
N ASP A 173 13.45 -2.46 15.16
CA ASP A 173 14.83 -2.86 15.37
C ASP A 173 15.38 -3.63 14.14
N LYS A 174 16.69 -3.90 14.15
CA LYS A 174 17.34 -4.57 13.02
C LYS A 174 16.84 -6.01 12.80
N ALA A 175 16.51 -6.75 13.86
CA ALA A 175 16.02 -8.11 13.73
C ALA A 175 14.61 -8.13 13.13
N GLU A 176 13.78 -7.17 13.51
CA GLU A 176 12.44 -6.96 12.98
C GLU A 176 12.44 -6.54 11.50
N ILE A 177 13.36 -5.66 11.10
CA ILE A 177 13.54 -5.32 9.68
C ILE A 177 13.92 -6.57 8.88
N ASN A 178 14.89 -7.35 9.36
CA ASN A 178 15.29 -8.59 8.68
C ASN A 178 14.12 -9.58 8.54
N LEU A 179 13.30 -9.71 9.59
CA LEU A 179 12.11 -10.57 9.58
C LEU A 179 11.08 -10.07 8.55
N LEU A 180 10.84 -8.76 8.48
CA LEU A 180 9.96 -8.15 7.49
C LEU A 180 10.46 -8.40 6.06
N GLU A 181 11.75 -8.16 5.81
CA GLU A 181 12.37 -8.40 4.50
C GLU A 181 12.27 -9.87 4.08
N GLU A 182 12.48 -10.81 5.02
CA GLU A 182 12.30 -12.24 4.75
C GLU A 182 10.86 -12.57 4.37
N ARG A 183 9.88 -12.02 5.12
CA ARG A 183 8.45 -12.21 4.82
C ARG A 183 8.06 -11.62 3.45
N PHE A 184 8.60 -10.45 3.11
CA PHE A 184 8.35 -9.81 1.81
C PHE A 184 8.99 -10.58 0.66
N LYS A 185 10.18 -11.14 0.87
CA LYS A 185 10.82 -12.00 -0.11
C LYS A 185 9.98 -13.24 -0.38
N LYS A 186 9.55 -13.96 0.66
CA LYS A 186 8.66 -15.13 0.54
C LYS A 186 7.32 -14.78 -0.11
N PHE A 187 6.80 -13.59 0.16
CA PHE A 187 5.59 -13.08 -0.50
C PHE A 187 5.81 -12.84 -2.00
N GLY A 188 6.89 -12.16 -2.37
CA GLY A 188 7.24 -11.91 -3.77
C GLY A 188 7.42 -13.20 -4.55
N GLU A 189 8.13 -14.17 -3.97
CA GLU A 189 8.31 -15.53 -4.52
C GLU A 189 6.96 -16.22 -4.76
N ARG A 190 6.04 -16.22 -3.77
CA ARG A 190 4.70 -16.81 -3.91
C ARG A 190 3.86 -16.15 -5.00
N ILE A 191 3.92 -14.83 -5.15
CA ILE A 191 3.24 -14.12 -6.24
C ILE A 191 3.81 -14.55 -7.59
N MET A 192 5.14 -14.52 -7.72
CA MET A 192 5.82 -14.88 -8.96
C MET A 192 5.51 -16.32 -9.36
N GLU A 193 5.63 -17.29 -8.46
CA GLU A 193 5.26 -18.69 -8.70
C GLU A 193 3.78 -18.85 -9.11
N GLY A 194 2.88 -18.15 -8.43
CA GLY A 194 1.46 -18.19 -8.72
C GLY A 194 1.11 -17.61 -10.10
N ILE A 195 1.88 -16.64 -10.58
CA ILE A 195 1.72 -16.05 -11.92
C ILE A 195 2.34 -16.97 -12.98
N LYS A 196 3.52 -17.55 -12.72
CA LYS A 196 4.21 -18.51 -13.59
C LYS A 196 3.31 -19.69 -13.95
N LYS A 197 2.70 -20.33 -12.94
CA LYS A 197 1.82 -21.50 -13.13
C LYS A 197 0.60 -21.22 -14.01
N LYS A 198 0.12 -19.98 -14.08
CA LYS A 198 -1.12 -19.64 -14.79
C LYS A 198 -0.93 -19.05 -16.19
N ASN A 199 0.20 -18.38 -16.47
CA ASN A 199 0.24 -17.44 -17.60
C ASN A 199 1.35 -17.64 -18.63
N LYS A 200 2.23 -18.65 -18.50
CA LYS A 200 3.39 -18.84 -19.40
C LYS A 200 4.20 -17.55 -19.64
N ILE A 201 4.24 -16.63 -18.67
CA ILE A 201 5.05 -15.41 -18.78
C ILE A 201 6.51 -15.82 -18.55
N GLU A 202 7.39 -15.51 -19.51
CA GLU A 202 8.82 -15.72 -19.36
C GLU A 202 9.36 -14.85 -18.22
N GLU A 203 10.12 -15.48 -17.30
CA GLU A 203 10.67 -14.81 -16.11
C GLU A 203 11.59 -13.63 -16.44
N ASP A 204 12.16 -13.64 -17.65
CA ASP A 204 13.08 -12.60 -18.10
C ASP A 204 12.39 -11.30 -18.51
N CYS A 205 11.06 -11.27 -18.59
CA CYS A 205 10.27 -10.13 -19.10
C CYS A 205 9.57 -9.33 -18.00
N VAL A 206 9.53 -9.83 -16.76
CA VAL A 206 8.83 -9.18 -15.63
C VAL A 206 9.62 -9.27 -14.34
N GLY A 207 9.40 -8.33 -13.42
CA GLY A 207 10.06 -8.32 -12.11
C GLY A 207 9.16 -7.75 -11.03
N LEU A 208 9.32 -8.26 -9.80
CA LEU A 208 8.63 -7.77 -8.62
C LEU A 208 9.63 -7.54 -7.49
N ASN A 209 9.75 -6.30 -7.05
CA ASN A 209 10.60 -5.91 -5.93
C ASN A 209 9.74 -5.39 -4.79
N LEU A 210 10.11 -5.78 -3.57
CA LEU A 210 9.54 -5.23 -2.35
C LEU A 210 10.68 -4.64 -1.53
N ILE A 211 10.53 -3.38 -1.12
CA ILE A 211 11.57 -2.62 -0.46
C ILE A 211 10.96 -1.98 0.77
N HIS A 212 11.55 -2.23 1.94
CA HIS A 212 11.24 -1.46 3.13
C HIS A 212 11.92 -0.10 3.06
N GLU A 213 11.18 0.96 3.35
CA GLU A 213 11.70 2.32 3.47
C GLU A 213 11.20 2.97 4.76
N LYS A 214 12.10 3.62 5.50
CA LYS A 214 11.75 4.50 6.61
C LYS A 214 11.50 5.91 6.06
N GLY A 215 10.38 6.52 6.41
CA GLY A 215 10.09 7.93 6.14
C GLY A 215 11.10 8.82 6.86
N ARG A 216 11.57 9.90 6.21
CA ARG A 216 12.49 10.85 6.83
C ARG A 216 11.74 11.77 7.80
N GLU A 217 12.19 11.83 9.05
CA GLU A 217 11.87 12.93 9.96
C GLU A 217 12.84 14.10 9.66
N GLU A 218 12.33 15.29 9.33
CA GLU A 218 13.12 16.52 9.26
C GLU A 218 13.54 16.91 10.68
N ASN A 219 14.66 16.39 11.19
CA ASN A 219 15.31 16.92 12.40
C ASN A 219 16.85 17.05 12.29
N ASP A 220 17.46 16.80 11.12
CA ASP A 220 18.93 16.91 10.93
C ASP A 220 19.32 17.98 9.90
N ARG A 221 18.75 19.18 10.02
CA ARG A 221 19.29 20.40 9.40
C ARG A 221 19.19 21.55 10.40
N GLU A 222 20.10 21.53 11.37
CA GLU A 222 20.63 22.77 11.95
C GLU A 222 21.53 23.48 10.92
#